data_AF-A0A383CWP0-F1
#
_entry.id   AF-A0A383CWP0-F1
#
_cell.length_a   1.000
_cell.length_b   1.000
_cell.length_c   1.000
_cell.angle_alpha   90.00
_cell.angle_beta   90.00
_cell.angle_gamma   90.00
#
_symmetry.space_group_name_H-M   'P 1'
#
loop_
_entity.id
_entity.type
_entity.pdbx_description
1 polymer ?
#
loop_
_entity_poly.entity_id
_entity_poly.type
_entity_poly.pdbx_seq_one_letter_code
_entity_poly.pdbx_strand_id
1 'polypeptide(L)'
;MIKEISFKNYRSFKAKQKFPIKKVNILVGPNSAGKSSIIKLFGLLKQSTMHPQGTETINYKGPYVDLQDFKSISHKQQSGEIGISFITDRTLIDDGHFEGWGRKGTKFELSVRKNNYIKLNSFYNSSKSA
;
A
#
# COMPACT_ATOMS: atom_id res chain seq x y z
N MET A 1 8.92 -6.29 9.72
CA MET A 1 8.67 -6.88 8.39
C MET A 1 7.20 -6.72 8.04
N ILE A 2 6.89 -6.35 6.79
CA ILE A 2 5.51 -6.28 6.31
C ILE A 2 4.93 -7.70 6.28
N LYS A 3 3.73 -7.88 6.85
CA LYS A 3 2.99 -9.14 6.95
C LYS A 3 1.82 -9.21 5.98
N GLU A 4 1.22 -8.07 5.67
CA GLU A 4 0.10 -7.99 4.75
C GLU A 4 0.13 -6.64 4.05
N ILE A 5 -0.21 -6.64 2.76
CA ILE A 5 -0.63 -5.45 2.03
C ILE A 5 -2.10 -5.63 1.64
N SER A 6 -2.90 -4.58 1.83
CA SER A 6 -4.28 -4.51 1.40
C SER A 6 -4.43 -3.35 0.42
N PHE A 7 -5.32 -3.50 -0.58
CA PHE A 7 -5.61 -2.42 -1.51
C PHE A 7 -7.06 -2.47 -2.00
N LYS A 8 -7.64 -1.32 -2.33
CA LYS A 8 -9.00 -1.17 -2.89
C LYS A 8 -9.01 -0.16 -4.03
N ASN A 9 -10.00 -0.27 -4.93
CA ASN A 9 -10.20 0.67 -6.03
C ASN A 9 -8.95 0.82 -6.94
N TYR A 10 -8.19 -0.25 -7.13
CA TYR A 10 -6.90 -0.24 -7.83
C TYR A 10 -6.95 -1.12 -9.08
N ARG A 11 -6.77 -0.53 -10.27
CA ARG A 11 -6.72 -1.21 -11.58
C ARG A 11 -7.87 -2.20 -11.77
N SER A 12 -7.60 -3.50 -11.86
CA SER A 12 -8.62 -4.55 -12.04
C SER A 12 -9.46 -4.81 -10.78
N PHE A 13 -9.06 -4.27 -9.62
CA PHE A 13 -9.63 -4.60 -8.32
C PHE A 13 -10.49 -3.46 -7.77
N LYS A 14 -11.82 -3.59 -7.90
CA LYS A 14 -12.78 -2.67 -7.27
C LYS A 14 -12.83 -2.89 -5.76
N ALA A 15 -13.13 -4.12 -5.35
CA ALA A 15 -13.25 -4.51 -3.96
C ALA A 15 -11.88 -4.62 -3.28
N LYS A 16 -11.87 -4.44 -1.96
CA LYS A 16 -10.67 -4.58 -1.14
C LYS A 16 -10.08 -5.99 -1.28
N GLN A 17 -8.81 -6.05 -1.64
CA GLN A 17 -8.02 -7.28 -1.63
C GLN A 17 -7.08 -7.25 -0.43
N LYS A 18 -6.84 -8.42 0.17
CA LYS A 18 -5.82 -8.64 1.18
C LYS A 18 -4.78 -9.59 0.61
N PHE A 19 -3.52 -9.22 0.71
CA PHE A 19 -2.40 -10.00 0.22
C PHE A 19 -1.38 -10.23 1.35
N PRO A 20 -1.47 -11.39 2.04
CA PRO A 20 -0.49 -11.79 3.03
C PRO A 20 0.89 -11.94 2.38
N ILE A 21 1.92 -11.37 3.01
CA ILE A 21 3.30 -11.47 2.55
C ILE A 21 3.99 -12.58 3.33
N LYS A 22 4.20 -13.72 2.65
CA LYS A 22 5.06 -14.82 3.14
C LYS A 22 6.49 -14.66 2.63
N LYS A 23 7.41 -15.51 3.12
CA LYS A 23 8.81 -15.56 2.65
C LYS A 23 8.92 -15.72 1.14
N VAL A 24 8.02 -16.52 0.55
CA VAL A 24 7.86 -16.70 -0.90
C VAL A 24 6.37 -16.62 -1.21
N ASN A 25 6.00 -15.81 -2.21
CA ASN A 25 4.63 -15.73 -2.71
C ASN A 25 4.66 -16.00 -4.22
N ILE A 26 3.82 -16.94 -4.67
CA ILE A 26 3.70 -17.28 -6.09
C ILE A 26 2.34 -16.78 -6.59
N LEU A 27 2.36 -15.91 -7.60
CA LEU A 27 1.15 -15.36 -8.22
C LEU A 27 0.78 -16.19 -9.46
N VAL A 28 -0.28 -16.99 -9.36
CA VAL A 28 -0.81 -17.81 -10.46
C VAL A 28 -2.22 -17.37 -10.85
N GLY A 29 -2.60 -17.63 -12.10
CA GLY A 29 -3.94 -17.36 -12.62
C GLY A 29 -3.95 -16.92 -14.08
N PRO A 30 -5.14 -16.72 -14.68
CA PRO A 30 -5.29 -16.34 -16.09
C PRO A 30 -4.62 -15.01 -16.44
N ASN A 31 -4.38 -14.80 -17.73
CA ASN A 31 -3.96 -13.49 -18.23
C ASN A 31 -4.99 -12.42 -17.85
N SER A 32 -4.49 -11.21 -17.59
CA SER A 32 -5.32 -10.07 -17.16
C SER A 32 -6.04 -10.23 -15.81
N ALA A 33 -5.79 -11.31 -15.04
CA ALA A 33 -6.33 -11.48 -13.68
C ALA A 33 -5.76 -10.48 -12.63
N GLY A 34 -4.88 -9.57 -13.03
CA GLY A 34 -4.33 -8.52 -12.16
C GLY A 34 -3.02 -8.87 -11.46
N LYS A 35 -2.37 -10.00 -11.79
CA LYS A 35 -1.05 -10.39 -11.24
C LYS A 35 0.00 -9.30 -11.41
N SER A 36 0.16 -8.76 -12.62
CA SER A 36 1.09 -7.66 -12.90
C SER A 36 0.69 -6.37 -12.20
N SER A 37 -0.61 -6.15 -11.95
CA SER A 37 -1.07 -4.99 -11.17
C SER A 37 -0.57 -5.07 -9.73
N ILE A 38 -0.62 -6.25 -9.10
CA ILE A 38 -0.07 -6.45 -7.74
C ILE A 38 1.43 -6.12 -7.71
N ILE A 39 2.20 -6.59 -8.69
CA ILE A 39 3.65 -6.29 -8.78
C ILE A 39 3.88 -4.79 -8.97
N LYS A 40 3.11 -4.15 -9.85
CA LYS A 40 3.21 -2.71 -10.11
C LYS A 40 2.88 -1.85 -8.89
N LEU A 41 2.00 -2.32 -8.00
CA LEU A 41 1.73 -1.64 -6.73
C LEU A 41 2.99 -1.53 -5.87
N PHE A 42 3.79 -2.60 -5.76
CA PHE A 42 5.05 -2.56 -5.02
C PHE A 42 6.07 -1.59 -5.64
N GLY A 43 6.20 -1.60 -6.97
CA GLY A 43 7.08 -0.65 -7.68
C GLY A 43 6.66 0.81 -7.46
N LEU A 44 5.35 1.08 -7.54
CA LEU A 44 4.77 2.40 -7.27
C LEU A 44 5.11 2.90 -5.86
N LEU A 45 4.93 2.04 -4.86
CA LEU A 45 5.21 2.37 -3.46
C LEU A 45 6.71 2.63 -3.27
N LYS A 46 7.56 1.73 -3.77
CA LYS A 46 9.02 1.88 -3.67
C LYS A 46 9.49 3.20 -4.27
N GLN A 47 9.09 3.51 -5.50
CA GLN A 47 9.54 4.73 -6.16
C GLN A 47 8.98 6.01 -5.54
N SER A 48 7.75 5.95 -4.98
CA SER A 48 7.17 7.09 -4.26
C SER A 48 7.92 7.38 -2.95
N THR A 49 8.45 6.34 -2.27
CA THR A 49 9.27 6.53 -1.05
C THR A 49 10.71 7.00 -1.32
N MET A 50 11.20 6.88 -2.55
CA MET A 50 12.59 7.23 -2.90
C MET A 50 12.75 8.69 -3.35
N HIS A 51 11.67 9.46 -3.43
CA HIS A 51 11.74 10.82 -3.93
C HIS A 51 12.49 11.73 -2.92
N PRO A 52 13.55 12.46 -3.34
CA PRO A 52 14.44 13.20 -2.43
C PRO A 52 13.77 14.28 -1.57
N GLN A 53 12.59 14.76 -1.98
CA GLN A 53 11.92 15.91 -1.36
C GLN A 53 10.82 15.55 -0.36
N GLY A 54 10.68 14.28 0.06
CA GLY A 54 9.71 13.91 1.12
C GLY A 54 8.27 14.33 0.79
N THR A 55 7.92 14.39 -0.49
CA THR A 55 6.63 14.92 -0.94
C THR A 55 5.51 13.94 -0.57
N GLU A 56 4.41 14.43 -0.02
CA GLU A 56 3.17 13.68 0.25
C GLU A 56 2.42 13.31 -1.04
N THR A 57 3.15 12.88 -2.07
CA THR A 57 2.62 12.62 -3.40
C THR A 57 3.09 11.26 -3.92
N ILE A 58 2.22 10.62 -4.69
CA ILE A 58 2.57 9.39 -5.39
C ILE A 58 3.32 9.73 -6.67
N ASN A 59 4.47 9.09 -6.87
CA ASN A 59 5.22 9.19 -8.11
C ASN A 59 4.75 8.10 -9.10
N TYR A 60 3.95 8.46 -10.10
CA TYR A 60 3.44 7.49 -11.09
C TYR A 60 4.45 7.09 -12.15
N LYS A 61 5.52 7.87 -12.34
CA LYS A 61 6.51 7.67 -13.40
C LYS A 61 7.91 7.61 -12.82
N GLY A 62 8.52 6.45 -12.86
CA GLY A 62 9.81 6.26 -12.24
C GLY A 62 10.50 4.99 -12.72
N PRO A 63 11.68 4.69 -12.15
CA PRO A 63 12.52 3.59 -12.61
C PRO A 63 11.92 2.20 -12.36
N TYR A 64 10.93 2.07 -11.48
CA TYR A 64 10.30 0.78 -11.18
C TYR A 64 9.01 0.56 -11.98
N VAL A 65 8.20 1.62 -12.16
CA VAL A 65 6.96 1.56 -12.94
C VAL A 65 6.66 2.90 -13.63
N ASP A 66 6.07 2.79 -14.83
CA ASP A 66 5.32 3.86 -15.47
C ASP A 66 3.82 3.51 -15.45
N LEU A 67 3.08 4.26 -14.65
CA LEU A 67 1.63 4.18 -14.51
C LEU A 67 0.95 5.47 -14.97
N GLN A 68 1.63 6.35 -15.71
CA GLN A 68 1.07 7.59 -16.27
C GLN A 68 0.53 8.59 -15.23
N ASP A 69 -0.64 8.33 -14.66
CA ASP A 69 -1.38 9.20 -13.76
C ASP A 69 -2.30 8.42 -12.77
N PHE A 70 -3.04 9.16 -11.95
CA PHE A 70 -4.03 8.60 -11.02
C PHE A 70 -5.13 7.79 -11.73
N LYS A 71 -5.60 8.28 -12.89
CA LYS A 71 -6.71 7.68 -13.63
C LYS A 71 -6.33 6.28 -14.13
N SER A 72 -5.09 6.08 -14.55
CA SER A 72 -4.59 4.77 -15.01
C SER A 72 -4.55 3.72 -13.89
N ILE A 73 -4.39 4.14 -12.64
CA ILE A 73 -4.29 3.24 -11.49
C ILE A 73 -5.62 3.07 -10.76
N SER A 74 -6.59 3.97 -10.94
CA SER A 74 -7.91 3.83 -10.35
C SER A 74 -8.75 2.78 -11.08
N HIS A 75 -9.61 2.07 -10.35
CA HIS A 75 -10.45 1.05 -10.97
C HIS A 75 -11.37 1.68 -12.02
N LYS A 76 -11.35 1.12 -13.23
CA LYS A 76 -12.13 1.61 -14.39
C LYS A 76 -11.97 3.12 -14.64
N GLN A 77 -10.84 3.70 -14.25
CA GLN A 77 -10.59 5.14 -14.42
C GLN A 77 -11.66 6.03 -13.75
N GLN A 78 -12.35 5.50 -12.72
CA GLN A 78 -13.44 6.19 -12.02
C GLN A 78 -12.91 7.08 -10.90
N SER A 79 -13.75 8.03 -10.48
CA SER A 79 -13.52 8.86 -9.30
C SER A 79 -13.67 8.03 -8.02
N GLY A 80 -12.85 8.33 -7.02
CA GLY A 80 -12.83 7.64 -5.74
C GLY A 80 -11.42 7.45 -5.23
N GLU A 81 -11.26 7.32 -3.92
CA GLU A 81 -9.94 7.18 -3.30
C GLU A 81 -9.38 5.76 -3.51
N ILE A 82 -8.08 5.66 -3.82
CA ILE A 82 -7.36 4.39 -3.82
C ILE A 82 -6.84 4.20 -2.41
N GLY A 83 -7.34 3.17 -1.73
CA GLY A 83 -6.88 2.82 -0.39
C GLY A 83 -5.83 1.74 -0.45
N ILE A 84 -4.71 1.95 0.22
CA ILE A 84 -3.62 1.00 0.39
C ILE A 84 -3.37 0.90 1.90
N SER A 85 -3.12 -0.29 2.43
CA SER A 85 -2.70 -0.44 3.81
C SER A 85 -1.72 -1.57 4.02
N PHE A 86 -0.92 -1.46 5.07
CA PHE A 86 0.10 -2.44 5.42
C PHE A 86 -0.06 -2.83 6.87
N ILE A 87 0.13 -4.11 7.16
CA ILE A 87 0.32 -4.61 8.51
C ILE A 87 1.78 -5.00 8.64
N THR A 88 2.45 -4.54 9.69
CA THR A 88 3.83 -4.93 10.04
C THR A 88 3.82 -5.63 11.40
N ASP A 89 4.81 -6.48 11.64
CA ASP A 89 5.06 -7.04 12.98
C ASP A 89 5.75 -6.05 13.94
N ARG A 90 6.18 -4.88 13.45
CA ARG A 90 6.74 -3.83 14.32
C ARG A 90 5.62 -3.02 14.96
N THR A 91 5.80 -2.73 16.23
CA THR A 91 4.94 -1.83 17.01
C THR A 91 5.49 -0.41 16.89
N LEU A 92 4.67 0.55 16.45
CA LEU A 92 4.96 1.98 16.64
C LEU A 92 4.63 2.34 18.08
N ILE A 93 5.56 3.00 18.76
CA ILE A 93 5.29 3.75 19.99
C ILE A 93 5.36 5.24 19.60
N ASP A 94 4.58 6.08 20.29
CA ASP A 94 4.46 7.52 19.99
C ASP A 94 5.82 8.18 19.67
N ASP A 95 5.76 9.21 18.82
CA ASP A 95 6.90 10.04 18.36
C ASP A 95 7.87 9.40 17.36
N GLY A 96 7.44 8.36 16.63
CA GLY A 96 8.21 7.83 15.48
C GLY A 96 9.35 6.89 15.86
N HIS A 97 9.44 6.51 17.13
CA HIS A 97 10.38 5.49 17.61
C HIS A 97 9.75 4.09 17.52
N PHE A 98 10.44 3.16 16.87
CA PHE A 98 10.06 1.75 16.83
C PHE A 98 10.74 1.00 17.98
N GLU A 99 9.98 0.34 18.84
CA GLU A 99 10.56 -0.56 19.83
C GLU A 99 10.74 -1.99 19.28
N GLY A 100 11.63 -2.74 19.92
CA GLY A 100 11.90 -4.16 19.67
C GLY A 100 10.69 -5.07 19.89
N TRP A 101 10.91 -6.37 19.73
CA TRP A 101 9.97 -7.49 19.55
C TRP A 101 8.70 -7.53 20.45
N GLY A 102 7.77 -6.60 20.23
CA GLY A 102 6.39 -6.70 20.67
C GLY A 102 5.53 -7.45 19.66
N ARG A 103 4.70 -8.40 20.10
CA ARG A 103 3.79 -9.19 19.24
C ARG A 103 2.64 -8.36 18.62
N LYS A 104 2.57 -7.06 18.90
CA LYS A 104 1.46 -6.17 18.49
C LYS A 104 1.79 -5.47 17.17
N GLY A 105 1.22 -5.95 16.08
CA GLY A 105 1.45 -5.38 14.76
C GLY A 105 0.85 -3.98 14.59
N THR A 106 1.55 -3.10 13.86
CA THR A 106 1.05 -1.77 13.49
C THR A 106 0.37 -1.82 12.13
N LYS A 107 -0.73 -1.07 11.99
CA LYS A 107 -1.42 -0.90 10.71
C LYS A 107 -1.18 0.51 10.18
N PHE A 108 -0.67 0.59 8.97
CA PHE A 108 -0.50 1.83 8.21
C PHE A 108 -1.58 1.90 7.13
N GLU A 109 -2.28 3.02 7.03
CA GLU A 109 -3.24 3.28 5.97
C GLU A 109 -2.81 4.48 5.14
N LEU A 110 -2.84 4.30 3.84
CA LEU A 110 -2.50 5.25 2.80
C LEU A 110 -3.72 5.45 1.91
N SER A 111 -4.10 6.71 1.75
CA SER A 111 -5.21 7.13 0.93
C SER A 111 -4.69 8.02 -0.20
N VAL A 112 -4.78 7.53 -1.45
CA VAL A 112 -4.36 8.28 -2.64
C VAL A 112 -5.60 8.88 -3.31
N ARG A 113 -5.59 10.20 -3.46
CA ARG A 113 -6.67 10.98 -4.07
C ARG A 113 -6.29 11.48 -5.46
N LYS A 114 -7.29 11.92 -6.22
CA LYS A 114 -7.13 12.44 -7.60
C LYS A 114 -6.11 13.59 -7.70
N ASN A 115 -6.02 14.43 -6.67
CA ASN A 115 -5.08 15.55 -6.60
C ASN A 115 -3.67 15.12 -6.13
N ASN A 116 -3.35 13.82 -6.18
CA ASN A 116 -2.10 13.22 -5.74
C ASN A 116 -1.72 13.34 -4.26
N TYR A 117 -2.56 13.97 -3.44
CA TYR A 117 -2.34 14.00 -2.00
C TYR A 117 -2.45 12.61 -1.37
N ILE A 118 -1.45 12.31 -0.55
CA ILE A 118 -1.37 11.16 0.32
C ILE A 118 -1.86 11.57 1.71
N LYS A 119 -2.90 10.90 2.21
CA LYS A 119 -3.18 10.91 3.65
C LYS A 119 -2.61 9.63 4.25
N LEU A 120 -1.63 9.78 5.15
CA LEU A 120 -1.09 8.70 5.95
C LEU A 120 -1.77 8.70 7.32
N ASN A 121 -2.37 7.58 7.70
CA ASN A 121 -2.81 7.34 9.07
C ASN A 121 -2.07 6.11 9.61
N SER A 122 -1.57 6.18 10.83
CA SER A 122 -1.07 5.00 11.54
C SER A 122 -2.02 4.68 12.68
N PHE A 123 -2.34 3.40 12.84
CA PHE A 123 -3.22 2.93 13.90
C PHE A 123 -2.52 1.84 14.69
N TYR A 124 -2.44 2.05 16.00
CA TYR A 124 -1.98 1.05 16.94
C TYR A 124 -3.08 0.03 17.18
N ASN A 125 -2.81 -1.25 16.94
CA ASN A 125 -3.79 -2.30 17.22
C ASN A 125 -3.71 -2.67 18.71
N SER A 126 -4.38 -1.90 19.56
CA SER A 126 -4.57 -2.25 20.97
C SER A 126 -5.71 -3.25 21.07
N SER A 127 -5.41 -4.54 20.88
CA SER A 127 -6.32 -5.58 21.34
C SER A 127 -6.34 -5.52 22.87
N LYS A 128 -7.45 -5.03 23.44
CA LYS A 128 -7.83 -5.30 24.83
C LYS A 128 -7.80 -6.81 25.02
N SER A 129 -6.85 -7.31 25.80
CA SER A 129 -6.99 -8.59 26.49
C SER A 129 -8.11 -8.42 27.50
N ALA A 130 -9.22 -9.12 27.25
CA ALA A 130 -10.22 -9.43 28.26
C ALA A 130 -9.61 -10.38 29.30
#